data_AF-A0A7G2LWI6-F1
#
_entry.id   AF-A0A7G2LWI6-F1
#
_cell.length_a   1.000
_cell.length_b   1.000
_cell.length_c   1.000
_cell.angle_alpha   90.00
_cell.angle_beta   90.00
_cell.angle_gamma   90.00
#
_symmetry.space_group_name_H-M   'P 1'
#
loop_
_entity.id
_entity.type
_entity.pdbx_description
1 polymer ?
#
loop_
_entity_poly.entity_id
_entity_poly.type
_entity_poly.pdbx_seq_one_letter_code
_entity_poly.pdbx_strand_id
1 'polypeptide(L)' 'MSRFLKLALLASAMASPLAAEPLGLGRAATPEEIALWDIDVRPDGLGLPAGSGDVMTGDKIYTEKCSACHGV' A
#
# COMPACT_ATOMS: atom_id res chain seq x y z
N MET A 1 13.28 53.25 14.87
CA MET A 1 13.48 51.95 14.15
C MET A 1 13.03 50.70 14.91
N SER A 2 13.09 50.62 16.25
CA SER A 2 12.81 49.36 17.00
C SER A 2 11.34 48.89 17.00
N ARG A 3 10.35 49.78 16.91
CA ARG A 3 8.92 49.40 16.97
C ARG A 3 8.45 48.59 15.75
N PHE A 4 8.97 48.91 14.56
CA PHE A 4 8.66 48.19 13.33
C PHE A 4 9.29 46.79 13.29
N LEU A 5 10.48 46.63 13.89
CA LEU A 5 11.15 45.34 14.01
C LEU A 5 10.39 44.38 14.94
N LYS A 6 9.83 44.91 16.04
CA LYS A 6 8.99 44.13 16.96
C LYS A 6 7.66 43.70 16.35
N LEU A 7 7.04 44.56 15.51
CA LEU A 7 5.83 44.22 14.78
C LEU A 7 6.07 43.14 13.72
N ALA A 8 7.16 43.24 12.97
CA ALA A 8 7.52 42.24 11.96
C ALA A 8 7.81 40.86 12.58
N LEU A 9 8.47 40.82 13.74
CA LEU A 9 8.75 39.58 14.46
C LEU A 9 7.47 38.90 14.99
N LEU A 10 6.48 39.69 15.43
CA LEU A 10 5.18 39.16 15.86
C LEU A 10 4.37 38.58 14.69
N ALA A 11 4.44 39.20 13.50
CA ALA A 11 3.71 38.74 12.32
C ALA A 11 4.22 37.39 11.81
N SER A 12 5.52 37.14 11.85
CA SER A 12 6.10 35.84 11.45
C SER A 12 5.73 34.68 12.37
N ALA A 13 5.34 34.96 13.63
CA ALA A 13 4.92 33.93 14.59
C ALA A 13 3.46 33.45 14.38
N MET A 14 2.67 34.17 13.56
CA MET A 14 1.26 33.86 13.26
C MET A 14 1.08 33.14 11.91
N ALA A 15 2.17 32.90 11.17
CA ALA A 15 2.14 32.14 9.93
C ALA A 15 1.97 30.65 10.25
N SER A 16 0.71 30.19 10.27
CA SER A 16 0.39 28.77 10.32
C SER A 16 0.65 28.15 8.94
N PRO A 17 1.18 26.92 8.85
CA PRO A 17 1.28 26.22 7.57
C PRO A 17 -0.13 26.09 6.97
N LEU A 18 -0.35 26.70 5.81
CA LEU A 18 -1.56 26.48 5.02
C LEU A 18 -1.39 25.12 4.34
N ALA A 19 -1.83 24.06 5.01
CA ALA A 19 -1.96 22.75 4.39
C ALA A 19 -3.06 22.84 3.33
N ALA A 20 -2.80 22.32 2.13
CA ALA A 20 -3.85 22.19 1.13
C ALA A 20 -4.91 21.21 1.65
N GLU A 21 -6.18 21.60 1.56
CA GLU A 21 -7.29 20.70 1.83
C GLU A 21 -7.26 19.53 0.85
N PRO A 22 -7.66 18.32 1.26
CA PRO A 22 -7.79 17.19 0.35
C PRO A 22 -8.66 17.54 -0.86
N LEU A 23 -8.26 17.10 -2.06
CA LEU A 23 -8.97 17.41 -3.31
C LEU A 23 -10.36 16.77 -3.43
N GLY A 24 -10.78 15.95 -2.46
CA GLY A 24 -12.07 15.25 -2.50
C GLY A 24 -12.17 14.19 -3.60
N LEU A 25 -11.03 13.64 -4.06
CA LEU A 25 -10.98 12.63 -5.11
C LEU A 25 -11.02 11.21 -4.53
N GLY A 26 -11.75 10.32 -5.20
CA GLY A 26 -11.83 8.90 -4.86
C GLY A 26 -12.80 8.58 -3.73
N ARG A 27 -12.74 7.33 -3.27
CA ARG A 27 -13.48 6.82 -2.11
C ARG A 27 -12.62 5.81 -1.36
N ALA A 28 -13.01 5.51 -0.12
CA ALA A 28 -12.44 4.36 0.58
C ALA A 28 -12.72 3.07 -0.21
N ALA A 29 -11.71 2.21 -0.31
CA ALA A 29 -11.91 0.83 -0.74
C ALA A 29 -12.74 0.09 0.31
N THR A 30 -13.67 -0.73 -0.15
CA THR A 30 -14.44 -1.63 0.73
C THR A 30 -13.53 -2.72 1.28
N PRO A 31 -13.86 -3.31 2.44
CA PRO A 31 -13.13 -4.46 2.96
C PRO A 31 -13.01 -5.61 1.95
N GLU A 32 -14.05 -5.84 1.14
CA GLU A 32 -14.08 -6.90 0.13
C GLU A 32 -13.15 -6.59 -1.05
N GLU A 33 -13.05 -5.33 -1.47
CA GLU A 33 -12.10 -4.90 -2.49
C GLU A 33 -10.66 -5.07 -2.01
N ILE A 34 -10.39 -4.72 -0.74
CA ILE A 34 -9.08 -4.92 -0.14
C ILE A 34 -8.75 -6.41 -0.08
N ALA A 35 -9.65 -7.26 0.42
CA ALA A 35 -9.41 -8.70 0.54
C ALA A 35 -9.16 -9.41 -0.81
N LEU A 36 -9.67 -8.88 -1.93
CA LEU A 36 -9.42 -9.42 -3.26
C LEU A 36 -8.04 -9.02 -3.82
N TRP A 37 -7.49 -7.90 -3.38
CA TRP A 37 -6.27 -7.30 -3.95
C TRP A 37 -5.06 -7.46 -3.03
N ASP A 38 -5.26 -7.46 -1.73
CA ASP A 38 -4.25 -7.62 -0.67
C ASP A 38 -3.97 -9.12 -0.44
N ILE A 39 -3.30 -9.73 -1.42
CA ILE A 39 -2.94 -11.15 -1.44
C ILE A 39 -1.42 -11.38 -1.49
N ASP A 40 -0.63 -10.34 -1.19
CA ASP A 40 0.81 -10.49 -1.16
C ASP A 40 1.27 -11.35 0.02
N VAL A 41 2.32 -12.12 -0.24
CA VAL A 41 3.03 -12.91 0.76
C VAL A 41 4.37 -12.24 1.00
N ARG A 42 4.56 -11.73 2.22
CA ARG A 42 5.80 -11.09 2.63
C ARG A 42 6.92 -12.12 2.84
N PRO A 43 8.20 -11.70 2.81
CA PRO A 43 9.34 -12.58 3.07
C PRO A 43 9.35 -13.20 4.49
N ASP A 44 8.68 -12.57 5.46
CA ASP A 44 8.51 -13.10 6.81
C ASP A 44 7.31 -14.06 6.96
N GLY A 45 6.64 -14.37 5.85
CA GLY A 45 5.49 -15.26 5.79
C GLY A 45 4.15 -14.61 6.16
N LEU A 46 4.13 -13.32 6.52
CA LEU A 46 2.86 -12.61 6.73
C LEU A 46 2.06 -12.58 5.42
N GLY A 47 0.76 -12.88 5.50
CA GLY A 47 -0.13 -12.98 4.34
C GLY A 47 -0.31 -14.39 3.79
N LEU A 48 0.49 -15.39 4.21
CA LEU A 48 0.28 -16.78 3.79
C LEU A 48 -1.07 -17.32 4.31
N PRO A 49 -1.96 -17.80 3.42
CA PRO A 49 -3.17 -18.50 3.86
C PRO A 49 -2.81 -19.87 4.45
N ALA A 50 -3.64 -20.34 5.38
CA ALA A 50 -3.50 -21.69 5.92
C ALA A 50 -3.69 -22.74 4.81
N GLY A 51 -2.79 -23.72 4.74
CA GLY A 51 -2.87 -24.79 3.77
C GLY A 51 -1.59 -25.64 3.72
N SER A 52 -1.59 -26.64 2.84
CA SER A 52 -0.45 -27.50 2.55
C SER A 52 -0.56 -28.05 1.13
N GLY A 53 0.56 -28.40 0.53
CA GLY A 53 0.62 -29.08 -0.77
C GLY A 53 1.77 -30.08 -0.81
N ASP A 54 1.69 -31.02 -1.74
CA ASP A 54 2.72 -32.04 -1.98
C ASP A 54 3.19 -32.02 -3.44
N VAL A 55 4.36 -32.61 -3.67
CA VAL A 55 5.03 -32.60 -4.97
C VAL A 55 4.21 -33.33 -6.04
N MET A 56 3.58 -34.46 -5.70
CA MET A 56 2.85 -35.27 -6.67
C MET A 56 1.56 -34.59 -7.13
N THR A 57 0.90 -33.87 -6.24
CA THR A 57 -0.25 -33.02 -6.59
C THR A 57 0.20 -31.83 -7.43
N GLY A 58 1.30 -31.18 -7.07
CA GLY A 58 1.87 -30.06 -7.83
C GLY A 58 2.32 -30.44 -9.25
N ASP A 59 2.93 -31.60 -9.42
CA ASP A 59 3.42 -32.11 -10.72
C ASP A 59 2.30 -32.20 -11.77
N LYS A 60 1.12 -32.70 -11.36
CA LYS A 60 -0.06 -32.74 -12.24
C LYS A 60 -0.49 -31.36 -12.69
N ILE A 61 -0.59 -30.40 -11.76
CA ILE A 61 -0.99 -29.02 -12.06
C ILE A 61 0.02 -28.36 -12.99
N TYR A 62 1.31 -28.53 -12.69
CA TYR A 62 2.39 -27.94 -13.47
C TYR A 62 2.42 -28.49 -14.90
N THR A 63 2.28 -29.81 -15.05
CA THR A 63 2.18 -30.46 -16.36
C THR A 63 1.02 -29.91 -17.17
N GLU A 64 -0.16 -29.74 -16.55
CA GLU A 64 -1.38 -29.27 -17.24
C GLU A 64 -1.38 -27.76 -17.56
N LYS A 65 -0.74 -26.93 -16.74
CA LYS A 65 -0.90 -25.46 -16.79
C LYS A 65 0.37 -24.70 -17.18
N CYS A 66 1.54 -25.28 -17.01
CA CYS A 66 2.82 -24.55 -17.06
C CYS A 66 3.81 -25.13 -18.08
N SER A 67 3.85 -26.46 -18.22
CA SER A 67 4.88 -27.18 -18.99
C SER A 67 4.97 -26.78 -20.47
N ALA A 68 3.86 -26.32 -21.06
CA ALA A 68 3.81 -25.88 -22.45
C ALA A 68 4.81 -24.76 -22.76
N CYS A 69 5.16 -23.92 -21.79
CA CYS A 69 6.13 -22.84 -21.93
C CYS A 69 7.42 -23.08 -21.14
N HIS A 70 7.32 -23.71 -19.96
CA HIS A 70 8.45 -23.84 -19.05
C HIS A 70 9.15 -25.21 -19.10
N GLY A 71 8.66 -26.12 -19.96
CA GLY A 71 9.18 -27.49 -20.05
C GLY A 71 8.88 -28.32 -18.80
N VAL A 72 9.37 -29.55 -18.81
CA VAL A 72 9.43 -30.45 -17.65
C VAL A 72 10.85 -30.56 -17.14
#